data_AF-A0A2V8VVR3-F1
#
_entry.id   AF-A0A2V8VVR3-F1
#
_cell.length_a   1.000
_cell.length_b   1.000
_cell.length_c   1.000
_cell.angle_alpha   90.00
_cell.angle_beta   90.00
_cell.angle_gamma   90.00
#
_symmetry.space_group_name_H-M   'P 1'
#
loop_
_entity.id
_entity.type
_entity.pdbx_description
1 polymer ?
#
loop_
_entity_poly.entity_id
_entity_poly.type
_entity_poly.pdbx_seq_one_letter_code
_entity_poly.pdbx_strand_id
1 'polypeptide(L)'
;MYAAHADLVLAGHEHSYERFAPQDPQGKADPVNGIREIVVGTGGRSHDLLGFATPNSEARDWDTFGVLKLTLAPGKYAWEFIPEEGKTFHDSGSGVCHNHSAESN
;
A
#
# COMPACT_ATOMS: atom_id res chain seq x y z
N MET A 1 -10.65 4.13 11.65
CA MET A 1 -9.46 3.39 11.18
C MET A 1 -8.24 3.74 12.01
N TYR A 2 -7.74 4.99 12.00
CA TYR A 2 -6.50 5.34 12.74
C TYR A 2 -6.62 5.18 14.27
N ALA A 3 -7.64 5.78 14.90
CA ALA A 3 -7.91 5.59 16.34
C ALA A 3 -8.30 4.14 16.71
N ALA A 4 -8.61 3.31 15.72
CA ALA A 4 -8.89 1.88 15.90
C ALA A 4 -7.68 1.01 15.53
N HIS A 5 -6.52 1.61 15.27
CA HIS A 5 -5.25 0.95 14.96
C HIS A 5 -5.29 0.03 13.74
N ALA A 6 -5.92 0.47 12.65
CA ALA A 6 -5.74 -0.21 11.37
C ALA A 6 -4.28 -0.07 10.89
N ASP A 7 -3.67 -1.15 10.41
CA ASP A 7 -2.26 -1.13 9.97
C ASP A 7 -2.10 -0.90 8.46
N LEU A 8 -3.07 -1.37 7.68
CA LEU A 8 -3.07 -1.35 6.22
C LEU A 8 -4.48 -1.06 5.69
N VAL A 9 -4.57 -0.16 4.72
CA VAL A 9 -5.77 0.09 3.91
C VAL A 9 -5.46 -0.20 2.45
N LEU A 10 -6.36 -0.95 1.82
CA LEU A 10 -6.34 -1.22 0.39
C LEU A 10 -7.51 -0.50 -0.25
N ALA A 11 -7.22 0.33 -1.24
CA ALA A 11 -8.22 1.07 -1.99
C ALA A 11 -8.12 0.73 -3.48
N GLY A 12 -9.24 0.84 -4.19
CA GLY A 12 -9.28 0.82 -5.65
C GLY A 12 -9.84 2.15 -6.16
N HIS A 13 -10.77 2.08 -7.10
CA HIS A 13 -11.43 3.21 -7.77
C HIS A 13 -10.52 3.99 -8.71
N GLU A 14 -9.45 4.58 -8.19
CA GLU A 14 -8.43 5.23 -9.01
C GLU A 14 -7.70 4.16 -9.82
N HIS A 15 -7.70 4.27 -11.15
CA HIS A 15 -7.09 3.25 -12.01
C HIS A 15 -5.57 3.42 -12.13
N SER A 16 -4.89 3.39 -10.98
CA SER A 16 -3.43 3.49 -10.85
C SER A 16 -2.94 2.66 -9.67
N TYR A 17 -1.62 2.65 -9.49
CA TYR A 17 -0.95 2.13 -8.31
C TYR A 17 -0.28 3.28 -7.54
N GLU A 18 -0.57 3.40 -6.26
CA GLU A 18 0.15 4.32 -5.37
C GLU A 18 0.26 3.74 -3.96
N ARG A 19 1.48 3.66 -3.44
CA ARG A 19 1.75 3.26 -2.06
C ARG A 19 2.29 4.45 -1.28
N PHE A 20 1.71 4.67 -0.11
CA PHE A 20 2.12 5.72 0.83
C PHE A 20 2.87 5.11 2.02
N ALA A 21 3.79 5.86 2.63
CA ALA A 21 4.34 5.50 3.93
C ALA A 21 3.24 5.56 5.01
N PRO A 22 3.42 4.92 6.18
CA PRO A 22 2.48 5.00 7.30
C PRO A 22 2.10 6.44 7.62
N GLN A 23 0.80 6.74 7.64
CA GLN A 23 0.29 8.11 7.79
C GLN A 23 -0.88 8.26 8.75
N ASP A 24 -1.00 9.46 9.31
CA ASP A 24 -2.17 9.91 10.04
C ASP A 24 -3.35 10.24 9.09
N PRO A 25 -4.56 10.53 9.61
CA PRO A 25 -5.72 10.85 8.77
C PRO A 25 -5.60 12.13 7.95
N GLN A 26 -4.55 12.93 8.16
CA GLN A 26 -4.25 14.14 7.40
C GLN A 26 -3.21 13.88 6.30
N GLY A 27 -2.77 12.63 6.12
CA GLY A 27 -1.76 12.25 5.13
C GLY A 27 -0.34 12.61 5.54
N LYS A 28 -0.11 12.94 6.82
CA LYS A 28 1.23 13.21 7.34
C LYS A 28 1.86 11.91 7.81
N ALA A 29 3.14 11.72 7.48
CA ALA A 29 3.89 10.55 7.90
C ALA A 29 3.86 10.38 9.43
N ASP A 30 3.43 9.20 9.86
CA ASP A 30 3.45 8.73 11.24
C ASP A 30 4.00 7.30 11.24
N PRO A 31 5.31 7.10 11.43
CA PRO A 31 5.92 5.78 11.38
C PRO A 31 5.57 4.89 12.59
N VAL A 32 4.89 5.43 13.62
CA VAL A 32 4.62 4.71 14.87
C VAL A 32 3.17 4.22 14.94
N ASN A 33 2.20 5.02 14.50
CA ASN A 33 0.78 4.66 14.55
C ASN A 33 0.07 4.83 13.20
N GLY A 34 0.79 5.27 12.16
CA GLY A 34 0.22 5.58 10.87
C GLY A 34 -0.25 4.34 10.13
N ILE A 35 -1.30 4.51 9.34
CA ILE A 35 -1.81 3.45 8.48
C ILE A 35 -1.02 3.47 7.17
N ARG A 36 -0.54 2.32 6.70
CA ARG A 36 -0.06 2.22 5.32
C ARG A 36 -1.26 2.16 4.39
N GLU A 37 -1.24 2.95 3.32
CA GLU A 37 -2.26 2.89 2.27
C GLU A 37 -1.64 2.44 0.95
N ILE A 38 -2.32 1.51 0.28
CA ILE A 38 -2.02 1.09 -1.08
C ILE A 38 -3.28 1.24 -1.93
N VAL A 39 -3.23 2.16 -2.88
CA VAL A 39 -4.20 2.29 -3.97
C VAL A 39 -3.78 1.30 -5.06
N VAL A 40 -4.68 0.39 -5.43
CA VAL A 40 -4.47 -0.65 -6.43
C VAL A 40 -5.74 -0.84 -7.27
N GLY A 41 -6.03 0.14 -8.13
CA GLY A 41 -7.13 0.04 -9.12
C GLY A 41 -6.67 -0.46 -10.49
N THR A 42 -5.58 -1.22 -10.53
CA THR A 42 -4.88 -1.70 -11.74
C THR A 42 -5.53 -2.91 -12.41
N GLY A 43 -6.84 -3.11 -12.24
CA GLY A 43 -7.53 -4.36 -12.58
C GLY A 43 -7.85 -4.59 -14.07
N GLY A 44 -7.51 -3.67 -14.98
CA GLY A 44 -7.63 -3.90 -16.43
C GLY A 44 -8.66 -3.05 -17.18
N ARG A 45 -9.32 -2.07 -16.55
CA ARG A 45 -10.33 -1.24 -17.24
C ARG A 45 -9.71 -0.14 -18.11
N SER A 46 -8.86 0.67 -17.50
CA SER A 46 -8.18 1.84 -18.09
C SER A 46 -7.09 2.31 -17.12
N HIS A 47 -6.35 3.36 -17.46
CA HIS A 47 -5.40 4.01 -16.58
C HIS A 47 -5.77 5.47 -16.35
N ASP A 48 -5.62 5.92 -15.11
CA ASP A 48 -5.79 7.33 -14.73
C ASP A 48 -4.41 7.96 -14.49
N LEU A 49 -4.19 9.15 -15.06
CA LEU A 49 -2.92 9.86 -14.87
C LEU A 49 -2.78 10.32 -13.42
N LEU A 50 -1.64 9.99 -12.83
CA LEU A 50 -1.33 10.47 -11.50
C LEU A 50 -1.06 11.99 -11.50
N GLY A 51 -1.66 12.68 -10.53
CA GLY A 51 -1.32 14.06 -10.21
C GLY A 51 0.08 14.19 -9.60
N PHE A 52 0.39 15.36 -9.05
CA PHE A 52 1.65 15.57 -8.33
C PHE A 52 1.79 14.57 -7.19
N ALA A 53 3.00 14.01 -7.05
CA ALA A 53 3.31 13.15 -5.92
C ALA A 53 3.15 13.94 -4.61
N THR A 54 2.51 13.32 -3.62
CA THR A 54 2.55 13.86 -2.28
C THR A 54 3.89 13.51 -1.63
N PRO A 55 4.36 14.26 -0.61
CA PRO A 55 5.61 13.96 0.06
C PRO A 55 5.68 12.56 0.68
N ASN A 56 4.53 11.92 0.94
CA ASN A 56 4.43 10.62 1.58
C ASN A 56 4.27 9.45 0.58
N SER A 57 4.21 9.74 -0.72
CA SER A 57 4.12 8.72 -1.76
C SER A 57 5.48 8.02 -1.92
N GLU A 58 5.51 6.70 -1.75
CA GLU A 58 6.74 5.88 -1.82
C GLU A 58 6.89 5.16 -3.16
N ALA A 59 5.79 4.72 -3.77
CA ALA A 59 5.79 4.08 -5.09
C ALA A 59 4.54 4.49 -5.86
N ARG A 60 4.69 4.71 -7.17
CA ARG A 60 3.66 5.26 -8.06
C ARG A 60 3.79 4.64 -9.44
N ASP A 61 2.69 4.19 -10.01
CA ASP A 61 2.61 3.76 -11.39
C ASP A 61 1.19 3.97 -11.94
N TRP A 62 1.09 4.25 -13.24
CA TRP A 62 -0.19 4.47 -13.93
C TRP A 62 -0.21 3.86 -15.33
N ASP A 63 0.75 3.00 -15.67
CA ASP A 63 0.82 2.39 -17.01
C ASP A 63 0.85 0.85 -16.95
N THR A 64 0.71 0.25 -15.78
CA THR A 64 0.77 -1.21 -15.62
C THR A 64 -0.49 -1.74 -14.97
N PHE A 65 -1.17 -2.67 -15.67
CA PHE A 65 -2.16 -3.51 -15.02
C PHE A 65 -1.49 -4.60 -14.17
N GLY A 66 -2.20 -5.05 -13.15
CA GLY A 66 -1.68 -6.06 -12.24
C GLY A 66 -2.54 -6.20 -11.00
N VAL A 67 -2.08 -7.03 -10.08
CA VAL A 67 -2.78 -7.34 -8.83
C VAL A 67 -1.85 -7.25 -7.63
N LEU A 68 -2.41 -6.88 -6.48
CA LEU A 68 -1.69 -6.94 -5.21
C LEU A 68 -1.86 -8.33 -4.58
N LYS A 69 -0.76 -9.02 -4.35
CA LYS A 69 -0.71 -10.22 -3.50
C LYS A 69 -0.36 -9.81 -2.07
N LEU A 70 -1.28 -10.05 -1.14
CA LEU A 70 -1.08 -9.83 0.29
C LEU A 70 -0.83 -11.16 1.00
N THR A 71 0.25 -11.22 1.78
CA THR A 71 0.55 -12.36 2.66
C THR A 71 0.47 -11.88 4.11
N LEU A 72 -0.41 -12.50 4.91
CA LEU A 72 -0.63 -12.15 6.30
C LEU A 72 -0.01 -13.20 7.22
N ALA A 73 0.62 -12.74 8.30
CA ALA A 73 1.16 -13.57 9.36
C ALA A 73 0.92 -12.88 10.72
N PRO A 74 1.09 -13.58 11.86
CA PRO A 74 0.96 -12.96 13.17
C PRO A 74 1.84 -11.70 13.28
N GLY A 75 1.19 -10.56 13.52
CA GLY A 75 1.83 -9.25 13.70
C GLY A 75 2.54 -8.65 12.49
N LYS A 76 2.40 -9.21 11.29
CA LYS A 76 3.06 -8.68 10.10
C LYS A 76 2.28 -8.99 8.82
N TYR A 77 2.54 -8.19 7.81
CA TYR A 77 2.05 -8.43 6.47
C TYR A 77 3.16 -8.17 5.46
N ALA A 78 3.07 -8.81 4.31
CA ALA A 78 3.91 -8.54 3.15
C ALA A 78 3.05 -8.33 1.92
N TRP A 79 3.49 -7.44 1.04
CA TRP A 79 2.84 -7.16 -0.23
C TRP A 79 3.80 -7.37 -1.40
N GLU A 80 3.22 -7.77 -2.53
CA GLU A 80 3.90 -7.87 -3.81
C GLU A 80 2.91 -7.48 -4.91
N PHE A 81 3.28 -6.52 -5.75
CA PHE A 81 2.57 -6.20 -6.97
C PHE A 81 3.01 -7.15 -8.08
N ILE A 82 2.05 -7.89 -8.64
CA ILE A 82 2.27 -8.82 -9.73
C ILE A 82 1.73 -8.15 -11.01
N PRO A 83 2.61 -7.66 -11.90
CA PRO A 83 2.18 -7.01 -13.14
C PRO A 83 1.63 -8.02 -14.15
N GLU A 84 0.88 -7.52 -15.12
CA GLU A 84 0.56 -8.26 -16.34
C GLU A 84 1.82 -8.63 -17.15
N GLU A 85 1.68 -9.62 -18.03
CA GLU A 85 2.79 -10.12 -18.84
C GLU A 85 3.42 -9.00 -19.70
N GLY A 86 4.75 -8.95 -19.74
CA GLY A 86 5.51 -8.00 -20.55
C GLY A 86 5.71 -6.62 -19.92
N LYS A 87 5.10 -6.34 -18.77
CA LYS A 87 5.36 -5.12 -17.98
C LYS A 87 6.45 -5.38 -16.93
N THR A 88 7.11 -4.30 -16.52
CA THR A 88 8.31 -4.36 -15.65
C THR A 88 8.12 -3.63 -14.32
N PHE A 89 6.98 -2.97 -14.09
CA PHE A 89 6.70 -2.35 -12.80
C PHE A 89 6.52 -3.43 -11.74
N HIS A 90 7.32 -3.33 -10.68
CA HIS A 90 7.27 -4.22 -9.53
C HIS A 90 7.41 -3.39 -8.26
N ASP A 91 6.55 -3.67 -7.28
CA ASP A 91 6.67 -3.13 -5.94
C ASP A 91 6.44 -4.24 -4.93
N SER A 92 7.23 -4.26 -3.86
CA SER A 92 7.07 -5.23 -2.80
C SER A 92 7.62 -4.71 -1.48
N GLY A 93 7.16 -5.29 -0.39
CA GLY A 93 7.64 -4.95 0.94
C GLY A 93 6.89 -5.64 2.05
N SER A 94 7.12 -5.21 3.27
CA SER A 94 6.45 -5.73 4.46
C SER A 94 6.23 -4.66 5.52
N GLY A 95 5.23 -4.87 6.36
CA GLY A 95 4.94 -4.04 7.52
C GLY A 95 4.72 -4.89 8.77
N VAL A 96 4.94 -4.28 9.93
CA VAL A 96 4.64 -4.85 11.26
C VAL A 96 3.37 -4.18 11.75
N CYS A 97 2.46 -4.96 12.33
CA CYS A 97 1.23 -4.44 12.93
C CYS A 97 1.56 -3.71 14.24
N HIS A 98 1.01 -2.51 14.43
CA HIS A 98 1.34 -1.64 15.57
C HIS A 98 0.98 -2.26 16.92
N ASN A 99 -0.03 -3.14 16.96
CA ASN A 99 -0.56 -3.74 18.18
C ASN A 99 -0.05 -5.15 18.48
N HIS A 100 0.90 -5.69 17.70
CA HIS A 100 1.48 -6.98 18.03
C HIS A 100 2.62 -6.80 19.02
N SER A 101 2.38 -7.16 20.27
CA SER A 101 3.45 -7.37 21.25
C SER A 101 4.31 -8.53 20.75
N ALA A 102 5.63 -8.34 20.63
CA ALA A 102 6.53 -9.48 20.46
C ALA A 102 6.32 -10.41 21.65
N GLU A 103 5.73 -11.58 21.43
CA GLU A 103 5.64 -12.58 22.49
C GLU A 103 7.06 -12.86 22.98
N SER A 104 7.27 -12.64 24.28
CA SER A 104 8.51 -13.01 24.96
C SER A 104 8.56 -14.54 24.98
N ASN A 105 9.61 -15.11 24.39
CA ASN A 105 9.98 -16.51 24.62
C ASN A 105 10.25 -16.79 26.10
#